data_AF-A0A3N7DRS1-F1
#
_entry.id   AF-A0A3N7DRS1-F1
#
_cell.length_a   1.000
_cell.length_b   1.000
_cell.length_c   1.000
_cell.angle_alpha   90.00
_cell.angle_beta   90.00
_cell.angle_gamma   90.00
#
_symmetry.space_group_name_H-M   'P 1'
#
loop_
_entity.id
_entity.type
_entity.pdbx_description
1 polymer ?
#
loop_
_entity_poly.entity_id
_entity_poly.type
_entity_poly.pdbx_seq_one_letter_code
_entity_poly.pdbx_strand_id
1 'polypeptide(L)'
;MSLINDLSNAGIIEQQEAAGLNKKIGSDSNDILGILYYFFLQKITGSSEAGSIYVLVEPAEEPGIQNNKENHSKFLELLYKEGLVSEIVYQKIKTFPHKADQSGYLAMLHLARELMCFYKAFTIENQLVFATLLEGKSRYGSDRLLDVQKKNKLIQDIKNEKLETYLDFFRYCYGARFVNVANYRGNEKSFLKETVKIFNQLNYNAFTITEITSYNEDFTGEPSYHNKQTTIIICTGAREHRYTYTFWQNESKNHRENKLHSLLENLLLLLNQLLADFNASYRLTGITNHISEALFQGNRAEYAICRFHQENIGILDFYDMQKRFLSNSPSTLFIRLPLSYLYIEYAIYHIKKCGLLAHINNKQYDHILTDIYKTTYAVVADLLAIFPDTIVIVNRTMSSGQQPYRDFLLALNEVSRGVLNFTEINNGFPESFTLGSELTFKVSFKCNGEYHEVECNMTNQEFSDNLVYYVIIEIIKKKYPGHLLKQLINSKHTQDVYMFVTNQQYDYLKKMKLMETIDRF
;
A
#
# COMPACT_ATOMS: atom_id res chain seq x y z
N MET A 1 36.36 26.02 4.27
CA MET A 1 37.49 25.50 3.46
C MET A 1 38.40 24.54 4.23
N SER A 2 38.16 24.28 5.53
CA SER A 2 38.94 23.34 6.36
C SER A 2 38.42 21.90 6.33
N LEU A 3 37.10 21.66 6.44
CA LEU A 3 36.55 20.30 6.62
C LEU A 3 37.08 19.23 5.64
N ILE A 4 37.00 19.45 4.33
CA ILE A 4 37.40 18.43 3.35
C ILE A 4 38.90 18.15 3.41
N ASN A 5 39.70 19.19 3.68
CA ASN A 5 41.14 19.04 3.87
C ASN A 5 41.43 18.29 5.18
N ASP A 6 40.68 18.57 6.26
CA ASP A 6 40.82 17.87 7.53
C ASP A 6 40.39 16.40 7.44
N LEU A 7 39.35 16.10 6.66
CA LEU A 7 38.94 14.73 6.34
C LEU A 7 40.03 13.99 5.56
N SER A 8 40.70 14.66 4.62
CA SER A 8 41.80 14.07 3.86
C SER A 8 43.06 13.88 4.72
N ASN A 9 43.41 14.87 5.55
CA ASN A 9 44.53 14.80 6.49
C ASN A 9 44.33 13.72 7.56
N ALA A 10 43.09 13.46 7.96
CA ALA A 10 42.73 12.37 8.85
C ALA A 10 42.71 10.99 8.19
N GLY A 11 42.98 10.89 6.87
CA GLY A 11 42.97 9.63 6.12
C GLY A 11 41.59 9.03 5.91
N ILE A 12 40.52 9.83 6.06
CA ILE A 12 39.14 9.38 5.90
C ILE A 12 38.74 9.35 4.42
N ILE A 13 39.26 10.31 3.64
CA ILE A 13 39.11 10.40 2.18
C ILE A 13 40.47 10.61 1.51
N GLU A 14 40.59 10.18 0.25
CA GLU A 14 41.80 10.35 -0.54
C GLU A 14 41.94 11.81 -1.04
N GLN A 15 43.17 12.25 -1.34
CA GLN A 15 43.42 13.61 -1.83
C GLN A 15 42.71 13.92 -3.16
N GLN A 16 42.57 12.91 -4.02
CA GLN A 16 41.85 13.04 -5.29
C GLN A 16 40.34 13.23 -5.06
N GLU A 17 39.78 12.54 -4.06
CA GLU A 17 38.38 12.67 -3.64
C GLU A 17 38.12 14.06 -3.04
N ALA A 18 39.07 14.58 -2.25
CA ALA A 18 39.01 15.91 -1.64
C ALA A 18 38.88 17.02 -2.70
N ALA A 19 39.62 16.94 -3.81
CA ALA A 19 39.51 17.90 -4.91
C ALA A 19 38.10 17.89 -5.56
N GLY A 20 37.52 16.70 -5.76
CA GLY A 20 36.17 16.54 -6.29
C GLY A 20 35.08 17.08 -5.35
N LEU A 21 35.21 16.82 -4.04
CA LEU A 21 34.27 17.31 -3.02
C LEU A 21 34.34 18.84 -2.85
N ASN A 22 35.54 19.42 -2.83
CA ASN A 22 35.71 20.88 -2.75
C ASN A 22 35.04 21.59 -3.94
N LYS A 23 35.08 21.00 -5.14
CA LYS A 23 34.37 21.52 -6.32
C LYS A 23 32.84 21.47 -6.16
N LYS A 24 32.30 20.41 -5.56
CA LYS A 24 30.85 20.27 -5.30
C LYS A 24 30.35 21.20 -4.19
N ILE A 25 31.18 21.50 -3.20
CA ILE A 25 30.82 22.39 -2.08
C ILE A 25 30.95 23.86 -2.46
N GLY A 26 31.95 24.23 -3.29
CA GLY A 26 32.21 25.61 -3.71
C GLY A 26 31.17 26.23 -4.66
N SER A 27 30.13 25.50 -5.06
CA SER A 27 29.10 25.94 -6.01
C SER A 27 27.74 26.28 -5.35
N ASP A 28 27.73 26.96 -4.20
CA ASP A 28 26.51 27.41 -3.46
C ASP A 28 25.67 26.34 -2.75
N SER A 29 26.24 25.20 -2.32
CA SER A 29 25.47 24.21 -1.56
C SER A 29 25.51 24.44 -0.04
N ASN A 30 24.35 24.77 0.55
CA ASN A 30 24.14 24.83 2.01
C ASN A 30 23.98 23.45 2.69
N ASP A 31 23.95 22.33 1.95
CA ASP A 31 23.79 20.98 2.52
C ASP A 31 25.09 20.14 2.39
N ILE A 32 26.14 20.56 3.08
CA ILE A 32 27.44 19.87 3.11
C ILE A 32 27.28 18.43 3.64
N LEU A 33 26.42 18.21 4.64
CA LEU A 33 26.12 16.87 5.16
C LEU A 33 25.45 15.98 4.09
N GLY A 34 24.53 16.52 3.31
CA GLY A 34 23.93 15.83 2.16
C GLY A 34 24.98 15.44 1.12
N ILE A 35 25.89 16.34 0.77
CA ILE A 35 26.98 16.06 -0.17
C ILE A 35 27.85 14.91 0.34
N LEU A 36 28.27 14.95 1.61
CA LEU A 36 29.05 13.88 2.22
C LEU A 36 28.27 12.57 2.25
N TYR A 37 26.98 12.61 2.58
CA TYR A 37 26.11 11.42 2.57
C TYR A 37 26.08 10.76 1.19
N TYR A 38 25.81 11.52 0.14
CA TYR A 38 25.78 10.99 -1.23
C TYR A 38 27.15 10.50 -1.71
N PHE A 39 28.24 11.13 -1.26
CA PHE A 39 29.59 10.68 -1.57
C PHE A 39 29.89 9.29 -0.99
N PHE A 40 29.66 9.08 0.32
CA PHE A 40 29.87 7.77 0.94
C PHE A 40 28.89 6.73 0.42
N LEU A 41 27.66 7.14 0.10
CA LEU A 41 26.68 6.30 -0.55
C LEU A 41 27.19 5.75 -1.89
N GLN A 42 27.66 6.65 -2.77
CA GLN A 42 28.21 6.25 -4.07
C GLN A 42 29.40 5.32 -3.92
N LYS A 43 30.25 5.54 -2.89
CA LYS A 43 31.42 4.70 -2.60
C LYS A 43 31.05 3.28 -2.19
N ILE A 44 29.90 3.09 -1.53
CA ILE A 44 29.43 1.77 -1.09
C ILE A 44 28.64 1.05 -2.18
N THR A 45 27.77 1.77 -2.89
CA THR A 45 26.78 1.16 -3.79
C THR A 45 27.18 1.21 -5.26
N GLY A 46 28.17 2.02 -5.65
CA GLY A 46 28.52 2.27 -7.05
C GLY A 46 27.48 3.09 -7.81
N SER A 47 26.35 3.45 -7.19
CA SER A 47 25.26 4.22 -7.79
C SER A 47 25.06 5.55 -7.04
N SER A 48 24.62 6.57 -7.78
CA SER A 48 24.17 7.84 -7.21
C SER A 48 22.65 7.89 -6.98
N GLU A 49 21.92 6.84 -7.36
CA GLU A 49 20.47 6.80 -7.25
C GLU A 49 20.03 6.59 -5.80
N ALA A 50 19.09 7.44 -5.37
CA ALA A 50 18.51 7.41 -4.03
C ALA A 50 17.51 6.25 -3.89
N GLY A 51 18.03 5.05 -3.61
CA GLY A 51 17.24 3.96 -3.03
C GLY A 51 17.16 4.09 -1.51
N SER A 52 16.09 3.58 -0.90
CA SER A 52 15.98 3.44 0.56
C SER A 52 17.03 2.45 1.07
N ILE A 53 18.08 2.95 1.71
CA ILE A 53 19.14 2.13 2.28
C ILE A 53 18.83 1.87 3.74
N TYR A 54 18.65 0.60 4.05
CA TYR A 54 18.57 0.13 5.41
C TYR A 54 19.99 0.08 5.98
N VAL A 55 20.33 1.11 6.78
CA VAL A 55 21.56 1.10 7.56
C VAL A 55 21.38 0.11 8.71
N LEU A 56 21.96 -1.08 8.58
CA LEU A 56 22.02 -2.07 9.66
C LEU A 56 23.13 -1.66 10.64
N VAL A 57 22.73 -1.14 11.80
CA VAL A 57 23.63 -0.95 12.95
C VAL A 57 23.74 -2.30 13.66
N GLU A 58 24.73 -3.10 13.28
CA GLU A 58 25.00 -4.38 13.94
C GLU A 58 25.78 -4.20 15.24
N PRO A 59 25.58 -5.06 16.25
CA PRO A 59 26.43 -5.08 17.44
C PRO A 59 27.87 -5.44 17.04
N ALA A 60 28.82 -4.65 17.52
CA ALA A 60 30.22 -4.77 17.15
C ALA A 60 30.88 -5.97 17.82
N GLU A 61 31.06 -7.09 17.11
CA GLU A 61 31.99 -8.14 17.51
C GLU A 61 32.69 -8.77 16.30
N GLU A 62 33.77 -8.14 15.82
CA GLU A 62 34.88 -8.87 15.21
C GLU A 62 36.21 -8.44 15.88
N PRO A 63 36.99 -9.38 16.45
CA PRO A 63 38.26 -9.06 17.09
C PRO A 63 39.34 -8.82 16.01
N GLY A 64 39.69 -7.54 15.80
CA GLY A 64 40.80 -7.14 14.93
C GLY A 64 40.93 -5.64 14.62
N ILE A 65 40.02 -4.79 15.11
CA ILE A 65 39.75 -3.48 14.46
C ILE A 65 39.76 -2.29 15.45
N GLN A 66 40.91 -1.95 16.02
CA GLN A 66 41.05 -0.72 16.83
C GLN A 66 41.23 0.55 15.98
N ASN A 67 41.96 0.48 14.85
CA ASN A 67 42.30 1.66 14.03
C ASN A 67 41.08 2.34 13.38
N ASN A 68 40.09 1.59 12.90
CA ASN A 68 38.95 2.21 12.21
C ASN A 68 37.98 2.91 13.17
N LYS A 69 37.86 2.41 14.41
CA LYS A 69 37.03 3.03 15.46
C LYS A 69 37.51 4.44 15.81
N GLU A 70 38.83 4.66 15.81
CA GLU A 70 39.42 5.99 15.99
C GLU A 70 39.08 6.93 14.81
N ASN A 71 39.08 6.42 13.57
CA ASN A 71 38.77 7.24 12.39
C ASN A 71 37.29 7.64 12.32
N HIS A 72 36.35 6.77 12.70
CA HIS A 72 34.93 7.14 12.81
C HIS A 72 34.70 8.19 13.90
N SER A 73 35.39 8.06 15.04
CA SER A 73 35.32 9.04 16.13
C SER A 73 35.85 10.41 15.69
N LYS A 74 37.01 10.43 15.00
CA LYS A 74 37.58 11.66 14.42
C LYS A 74 36.67 12.27 13.36
N PHE A 75 36.06 11.44 12.51
CA PHE A 75 35.10 11.91 11.50
C PHE A 75 33.95 12.68 12.13
N LEU A 76 33.28 12.09 13.13
CA LEU A 76 32.18 12.73 13.83
C LEU A 76 32.62 14.01 14.57
N GLU A 77 33.81 14.00 15.16
CA GLU A 77 34.40 15.18 15.82
C GLU A 77 34.68 16.33 14.83
N LEU A 78 35.17 16.04 13.62
CA LEU A 78 35.37 17.03 12.57
C LEU A 78 34.04 17.65 12.12
N LEU A 79 33.01 16.83 11.94
CA LEU A 79 31.67 17.34 11.62
C LEU A 79 31.12 18.27 12.71
N TYR A 80 31.38 17.95 13.98
CA TYR A 80 31.00 18.79 15.11
C TYR A 80 31.78 20.12 15.16
N LYS A 81 33.11 20.07 15.03
CA LYS A 81 33.98 21.27 15.05
C LYS A 81 33.65 22.27 13.95
N GLU A 82 33.27 21.78 12.77
CA GLU A 82 32.86 22.60 11.63
C GLU A 82 31.41 23.09 11.73
N GLY A 83 30.71 22.80 12.83
CA GLY A 83 29.35 23.24 13.09
C GLY A 83 28.29 22.57 12.20
N LEU A 84 28.66 21.50 11.47
CA LEU A 84 27.71 20.76 10.64
C LEU A 84 26.75 19.92 11.48
N VAL A 85 27.22 19.43 12.63
CA VAL A 85 26.44 18.64 13.57
C VAL A 85 26.34 19.40 14.89
N SER A 86 25.13 19.55 15.45
CA SER A 86 24.95 20.19 16.76
C SER A 86 25.47 19.30 17.91
N GLU A 87 25.83 19.89 19.04
CA GLU A 87 26.34 19.17 20.23
C GLU A 87 25.41 18.02 20.67
N ILE A 88 24.10 18.23 20.70
CA ILE A 88 23.12 17.21 21.10
C ILE A 88 23.19 15.99 20.16
N VAL A 89 23.33 16.23 18.85
CA VAL A 89 23.44 15.18 17.84
C VAL A 89 24.80 14.48 17.93
N TYR A 90 25.88 15.24 18.13
CA TYR A 90 27.22 14.71 18.33
C TYR A 90 27.26 13.73 19.51
N GLN A 91 26.77 14.14 20.68
CA GLN A 91 26.78 13.30 21.89
C GLN A 91 25.94 12.03 21.71
N LYS A 92 24.77 12.13 21.06
CA LYS A 92 23.91 10.97 20.82
C LYS A 92 24.54 10.01 19.81
N ILE A 93 25.16 10.49 18.74
CA ILE A 93 25.74 9.61 17.70
C ILE A 93 27.02 8.92 18.18
N LYS A 94 27.82 9.59 19.01
CA LYS A 94 29.06 9.07 19.57
C LYS A 94 28.89 7.77 20.36
N THR A 95 27.69 7.50 20.88
CA THR A 95 27.41 6.27 21.65
C THR A 95 27.09 5.05 20.79
N PHE A 96 26.90 5.21 19.47
CA PHE A 96 26.53 4.08 18.61
C PHE A 96 27.73 3.20 18.23
N PRO A 97 27.55 1.88 18.18
CA PRO A 97 28.54 1.01 17.55
C PRO A 97 28.60 1.30 16.05
N HIS A 98 29.81 1.42 15.50
CA HIS A 98 30.02 1.68 14.08
C HIS A 98 30.69 0.47 13.43
N LYS A 99 30.25 0.13 12.22
CA LYS A 99 30.97 -0.81 11.38
C LYS A 99 32.32 -0.21 11.01
N ALA A 100 33.34 -1.05 11.01
CA ALA A 100 34.72 -0.66 10.79
C ALA A 100 35.06 -0.23 9.35
N ASP A 101 34.09 -0.15 8.45
CA ASP A 101 34.28 0.10 7.02
C ASP A 101 33.64 1.43 6.59
N GLN A 102 33.55 1.63 5.27
CA GLN A 102 32.92 2.81 4.67
C GLN A 102 31.43 2.93 5.03
N SER A 103 30.76 1.81 5.29
CA SER A 103 29.35 1.80 5.71
C SER A 103 29.14 2.46 7.07
N GLY A 104 30.16 2.46 7.95
CA GLY A 104 30.15 3.19 9.21
C GLY A 104 30.05 4.71 9.04
N TYR A 105 30.76 5.30 8.07
CA TYR A 105 30.67 6.75 7.79
C TYR A 105 29.30 7.13 7.22
N LEU A 106 28.79 6.32 6.28
CA LEU A 106 27.43 6.51 5.75
C LEU A 106 26.39 6.42 6.85
N ALA A 107 26.51 5.43 7.75
CA ALA A 107 25.61 5.24 8.88
C ALA A 107 25.58 6.47 9.80
N MET A 108 26.75 6.99 10.19
CA MET A 108 26.83 8.19 11.02
C MET A 108 26.20 9.41 10.35
N LEU A 109 26.46 9.63 9.06
CA LEU A 109 25.85 10.73 8.31
C LEU A 109 24.34 10.57 8.20
N HIS A 110 23.86 9.35 7.98
CA HIS A 110 22.43 9.04 7.94
C HIS A 110 21.75 9.40 9.26
N LEU A 111 22.27 8.88 10.37
CA LEU A 111 21.76 9.12 11.72
C LEU A 111 21.86 10.60 12.11
N ALA A 112 22.93 11.30 11.72
CA ALA A 112 23.11 12.73 11.97
C ALA A 112 22.07 13.57 11.24
N ARG A 113 21.88 13.32 9.94
CA ARG A 113 20.87 14.04 9.15
C ARG A 113 19.47 13.77 9.69
N GLU A 114 19.14 12.52 9.98
CA GLU A 114 17.85 12.14 10.54
C GLU A 114 17.57 12.83 11.88
N LEU A 115 18.52 12.78 12.82
CA LEU A 115 18.35 13.38 14.15
C LEU A 115 18.32 14.92 14.10
N MET A 116 19.09 15.54 13.21
CA MET A 116 19.00 16.98 12.97
C MET A 116 17.65 17.39 12.38
N CYS A 117 17.13 16.64 11.41
CA CYS A 117 15.80 16.86 10.86
C CYS A 117 14.72 16.66 11.94
N PHE A 118 14.87 15.65 12.79
CA PHE A 118 14.00 15.43 13.93
C PHE A 118 13.98 16.63 14.89
N TYR A 119 15.13 17.12 15.36
CA TYR A 119 15.16 18.26 16.29
C TYR A 119 14.66 19.56 15.66
N LYS A 120 14.86 19.76 14.35
CA LYS A 120 14.25 20.88 13.62
C LYS A 120 12.72 20.78 13.56
N ALA A 121 12.19 19.57 13.41
CA ALA A 121 10.75 19.33 13.36
C ALA A 121 10.10 19.27 14.75
N PHE A 122 10.83 18.88 15.80
CA PHE A 122 10.31 18.59 17.15
C PHE A 122 10.55 19.73 18.16
N THR A 123 10.48 20.98 17.72
CA THR A 123 10.58 22.16 18.61
C THR A 123 9.31 22.31 19.47
N ILE A 124 9.41 23.02 20.60
CA ILE A 124 8.23 23.31 21.47
C ILE A 124 7.11 23.97 20.65
N GLU A 125 7.43 24.91 19.77
CA GLU A 125 6.45 25.58 18.91
C GLU A 125 5.71 24.58 18.00
N ASN A 126 6.46 23.72 17.29
CA ASN A 126 5.86 22.71 16.40
C ASN A 126 5.06 21.67 17.19
N GLN A 127 5.52 21.30 18.39
CA GLN A 127 4.80 20.43 19.31
C GLN A 127 3.45 21.04 19.73
N LEU A 128 3.41 22.33 20.08
CA LEU A 128 2.17 23.03 20.44
C LEU A 128 1.21 23.17 19.24
N VAL A 129 1.74 23.42 18.04
CA VAL A 129 0.95 23.44 16.79
C VAL A 129 0.31 22.07 16.56
N PHE A 130 1.07 20.98 16.72
CA PHE A 130 0.54 19.64 16.55
C PHE A 130 -0.49 19.27 17.62
N ALA A 131 -0.25 19.64 18.89
CA ALA A 131 -1.24 19.47 19.96
C ALA A 131 -2.56 20.16 19.65
N THR A 132 -2.50 21.35 19.02
CA THR A 132 -3.71 22.08 18.58
C THR A 132 -4.41 21.37 17.43
N LEU A 133 -3.66 20.83 16.46
CA LEU A 133 -4.20 20.03 15.37
C LEU A 133 -4.95 18.79 15.89
N LEU A 134 -4.42 18.14 16.91
CA LEU A 134 -5.03 16.98 17.57
C LEU A 134 -6.30 17.31 18.36
N GLU A 135 -6.66 18.57 18.58
CA GLU A 135 -7.99 18.90 19.12
C GLU A 135 -9.10 18.43 18.17
N GLY A 136 -8.80 18.43 16.87
CA GLY A 136 -9.74 18.11 15.81
C GLY A 136 -10.87 19.12 15.70
N LYS A 137 -11.72 18.92 14.70
CA LYS A 137 -13.02 19.55 14.59
C LYS A 137 -14.03 18.58 15.18
N SER A 138 -14.95 19.09 15.99
CA SER A 138 -16.12 18.33 16.43
C SER A 138 -17.32 19.26 16.43
N ARG A 139 -18.29 18.97 15.56
CA ARG A 139 -19.56 19.72 15.49
C ARG A 139 -20.39 19.61 16.77
N TYR A 140 -20.20 18.53 17.55
CA TYR A 140 -21.02 18.22 18.73
C TYR A 140 -20.22 18.05 20.04
N GLY A 141 -18.90 18.31 20.02
CA GLY A 141 -18.04 18.33 21.21
C GLY A 141 -17.61 16.95 21.77
N SER A 142 -18.32 15.86 21.44
CA SER A 142 -18.05 14.50 21.95
C SER A 142 -16.93 13.74 21.24
N ASP A 143 -16.51 14.21 20.05
CA ASP A 143 -15.66 13.43 19.14
C ASP A 143 -14.26 14.04 18.94
N ARG A 144 -13.86 14.93 19.85
CA ARG A 144 -12.50 15.47 19.88
C ARG A 144 -11.52 14.38 20.28
N LEU A 145 -10.35 14.30 19.63
CA LEU A 145 -9.33 13.32 20.02
C LEU A 145 -8.78 13.68 21.41
N LEU A 146 -8.67 14.98 21.72
CA LEU A 146 -8.27 15.52 23.00
C LEU A 146 -9.40 16.31 23.66
N ASP A 147 -9.69 16.03 24.93
CA ASP A 147 -10.51 16.93 25.75
C ASP A 147 -9.64 18.02 26.40
N VAL A 148 -10.29 18.92 27.13
CA VAL A 148 -9.61 20.05 27.79
C VAL A 148 -8.58 19.58 28.82
N GLN A 149 -8.88 18.53 29.59
CA GLN A 149 -7.97 18.04 30.64
C GLN A 149 -6.72 17.38 30.04
N LYS A 150 -6.89 16.49 29.07
CA LYS A 150 -5.81 15.82 28.34
C LYS A 150 -4.98 16.81 27.54
N LYS A 151 -5.60 17.81 26.91
CA LYS A 151 -4.91 18.92 26.24
C LYS A 151 -4.03 19.69 27.22
N ASN A 152 -4.58 20.12 28.36
CA ASN A 152 -3.80 20.88 29.33
C ASN A 152 -2.62 20.08 29.87
N LYS A 153 -2.83 18.77 30.11
CA LYS A 153 -1.75 17.86 30.51
C LYS A 153 -0.69 17.73 29.41
N LEU A 154 -1.11 17.54 28.15
CA LEU A 154 -0.19 17.47 27.00
C LEU A 154 0.64 18.76 26.88
N ILE A 155 0.02 19.93 26.98
CA ILE A 155 0.72 21.22 26.94
C ILE A 155 1.71 21.36 28.10
N GLN A 156 1.36 20.91 29.30
CA GLN A 156 2.29 20.90 30.43
C GLN A 156 3.45 19.95 30.20
N ASP A 157 3.20 18.75 29.68
CA ASP A 157 4.24 17.77 29.40
C ASP A 157 5.15 18.20 28.24
N ILE A 158 4.64 18.95 27.24
CA ILE A 158 5.45 19.64 26.22
C ILE A 158 6.38 20.67 26.87
N LYS A 159 5.84 21.56 27.72
CA LYS A 159 6.63 22.61 28.40
C LYS A 159 7.68 22.04 29.36
N ASN A 160 7.43 20.86 29.90
CA ASN A 160 8.35 20.14 30.77
C ASN A 160 9.25 19.15 30.00
N GLU A 161 9.22 19.19 28.65
CA GLU A 161 10.07 18.37 27.77
C GLU A 161 9.99 16.86 28.05
N LYS A 162 8.78 16.36 28.38
CA LYS A 162 8.58 14.93 28.72
C LYS A 162 8.28 14.02 27.52
N LEU A 163 8.00 14.59 26.35
CA LEU A 163 7.65 13.82 25.16
C LEU A 163 8.92 13.53 24.36
N GLU A 164 9.07 12.29 23.91
CA GLU A 164 10.26 11.89 23.14
C GLU A 164 10.01 11.99 21.64
N THR A 165 8.77 11.72 21.20
CA THR A 165 8.41 11.74 19.78
C THR A 165 6.99 12.25 19.54
N TYR A 166 6.66 12.52 18.27
CA TYR A 166 5.28 12.85 17.88
C TYR A 166 4.28 11.70 18.09
N LEU A 167 4.75 10.45 18.22
CA LEU A 167 3.89 9.31 18.51
C LEU A 167 3.31 9.37 19.93
N ASP A 168 4.05 9.94 20.89
CA ASP A 168 3.62 10.05 22.29
C ASP A 168 2.37 10.92 22.48
N PHE A 169 2.12 11.84 21.55
CA PHE A 169 0.95 12.72 21.57
C PHE A 169 -0.34 11.91 21.55
N PHE A 170 -0.36 10.77 20.84
CA PHE A 170 -1.53 9.91 20.76
C PHE A 170 -1.85 9.21 22.10
N ARG A 171 -0.93 9.15 23.08
CA ARG A 171 -1.22 8.63 24.42
C ARG A 171 -2.24 9.48 25.20
N TYR A 172 -2.41 10.73 24.78
CA TYR A 172 -3.37 11.65 25.35
C TYR A 172 -4.75 11.55 24.68
N CYS A 173 -4.82 10.94 23.49
CA CYS A 173 -6.03 10.86 22.68
C CYS A 173 -6.99 9.77 23.17
N TYR A 174 -8.28 10.10 23.31
CA TYR A 174 -9.31 9.15 23.76
C TYR A 174 -9.50 7.96 22.80
N GLY A 175 -9.44 8.26 21.51
CA GLY A 175 -9.60 7.30 20.42
C GLY A 175 -8.33 6.54 20.05
N ALA A 176 -7.30 6.52 20.88
CA ALA A 176 -6.03 5.86 20.59
C ALA A 176 -5.70 4.74 21.59
N ARG A 177 -5.18 3.63 21.09
CA ARG A 177 -4.64 2.52 21.91
C ARG A 177 -3.31 2.08 21.34
N PHE A 178 -2.40 1.71 22.23
CA PHE A 178 -1.04 1.34 21.85
C PHE A 178 -0.87 -0.18 21.83
N VAL A 179 -0.15 -0.67 20.82
CA VAL A 179 0.34 -2.05 20.77
C VAL A 179 1.79 -2.02 20.33
N ASN A 180 2.65 -2.75 21.04
CA ASN A 180 4.02 -2.95 20.62
C ASN A 180 4.15 -4.35 20.02
N VAL A 181 4.30 -4.44 18.70
CA VAL A 181 4.31 -5.73 18.00
C VAL A 181 5.57 -6.56 18.28
N ALA A 182 6.67 -5.93 18.71
CA ALA A 182 7.89 -6.65 19.08
C ALA A 182 7.67 -7.56 20.30
N ASN A 183 6.75 -7.20 21.20
CA ASN A 183 6.39 -8.01 22.36
C ASN A 183 5.73 -9.35 22.00
N TYR A 184 5.33 -9.54 20.75
CA TYR A 184 4.60 -10.72 20.28
C TYR A 184 5.36 -11.53 19.22
N ARG A 185 6.66 -11.27 19.03
CA ARG A 185 7.49 -12.04 18.08
C ARG A 185 7.37 -13.54 18.35
N GLY A 186 6.94 -14.30 17.36
CA GLY A 186 6.70 -15.75 17.48
C GLY A 186 5.42 -16.16 18.21
N ASN A 187 4.59 -15.21 18.66
CA ASN A 187 3.34 -15.46 19.38
C ASN A 187 2.15 -14.70 18.77
N GLU A 188 1.82 -15.06 17.53
CA GLU A 188 0.70 -14.47 16.77
C GLU A 188 -0.65 -14.59 17.49
N LYS A 189 -0.90 -15.70 18.19
CA LYS A 189 -2.16 -15.92 18.92
C LYS A 189 -2.37 -14.90 20.05
N SER A 190 -1.32 -14.58 20.81
CA SER A 190 -1.40 -13.53 21.84
C SER A 190 -1.57 -12.14 21.22
N PHE A 191 -0.92 -11.88 20.08
CA PHE A 191 -1.09 -10.62 19.35
C PHE A 191 -2.53 -10.41 18.89
N LEU A 192 -3.15 -11.43 18.29
CA LEU A 192 -4.55 -11.38 17.84
C LEU A 192 -5.51 -11.15 19.02
N LYS A 193 -5.27 -11.78 20.17
CA LYS A 193 -6.07 -11.55 21.39
C LYS A 193 -6.00 -10.12 21.91
N GLU A 194 -4.81 -9.51 21.96
CA GLU A 194 -4.70 -8.10 22.35
C GLU A 194 -5.37 -7.19 21.32
N THR A 195 -5.25 -7.54 20.04
CA THR A 195 -5.88 -6.80 18.95
C THR A 195 -7.41 -6.83 19.02
N VAL A 196 -8.03 -7.96 19.35
CA VAL A 196 -9.48 -8.07 19.64
C VAL A 196 -9.89 -7.08 20.73
N LYS A 197 -9.16 -7.04 21.85
CA LYS A 197 -9.43 -6.14 22.97
C LYS A 197 -9.32 -4.68 22.55
N ILE A 198 -8.26 -4.30 21.83
CA ILE A 198 -8.07 -2.93 21.34
C ILE A 198 -9.21 -2.54 20.39
N PHE A 199 -9.54 -3.39 19.42
CA PHE A 199 -10.56 -3.10 18.41
C PHE A 199 -11.95 -2.96 19.02
N ASN A 200 -12.33 -3.83 19.97
CA ASN A 200 -13.60 -3.70 20.70
C ASN A 200 -13.69 -2.42 21.55
N GLN A 201 -12.55 -1.90 22.04
CA GLN A 201 -12.55 -0.61 22.76
C GLN A 201 -12.74 0.58 21.81
N LEU A 202 -12.25 0.48 20.58
CA LEU A 202 -12.23 1.59 19.63
C LEU A 202 -13.46 1.63 18.71
N ASN A 203 -14.18 0.51 18.55
CA ASN A 203 -15.30 0.38 17.63
C ASN A 203 -16.67 0.81 18.22
N TYR A 204 -16.73 1.47 19.38
CA TYR A 204 -17.93 2.09 19.95
C TYR A 204 -19.22 1.25 19.88
N ASN A 205 -19.09 -0.07 20.09
CA ASN A 205 -20.20 -1.01 20.02
C ASN A 205 -20.92 -1.07 18.66
N ALA A 206 -20.29 -0.59 17.58
CA ALA A 206 -20.78 -0.84 16.22
C ALA A 206 -20.98 -2.34 15.99
N PHE A 207 -20.08 -3.15 16.54
CA PHE A 207 -20.18 -4.60 16.64
C PHE A 207 -19.24 -5.11 17.76
N THR A 208 -19.37 -6.36 18.14
CA THR A 208 -18.45 -7.01 19.09
C THR A 208 -17.67 -8.09 18.37
N ILE A 209 -16.35 -8.04 18.46
CA ILE A 209 -15.45 -9.08 17.97
C ILE A 209 -15.25 -10.11 19.08
N THR A 210 -15.63 -11.36 18.84
CA THR A 210 -15.43 -12.46 19.78
C THR A 210 -14.06 -13.08 19.63
N GLU A 211 -13.57 -13.21 18.40
CA GLU A 211 -12.29 -13.83 18.09
C GLU A 211 -11.74 -13.30 16.77
N ILE A 212 -10.41 -13.28 16.66
CA ILE A 212 -9.70 -13.12 15.40
C ILE A 212 -8.76 -14.31 15.25
N THR A 213 -8.83 -14.98 14.11
CA THR A 213 -7.90 -16.06 13.74
C THR A 213 -7.25 -15.75 12.40
N SER A 214 -6.09 -16.36 12.16
CA SER A 214 -5.41 -16.32 10.87
C SER A 214 -4.77 -17.66 10.58
N TYR A 215 -4.71 -18.01 9.30
CA TYR A 215 -3.98 -19.17 8.82
C TYR A 215 -3.31 -18.86 7.48
N ASN A 216 -2.20 -19.55 7.24
CA ASN A 216 -1.40 -19.41 6.03
C ASN A 216 -1.60 -20.64 5.14
N GLU A 217 -1.66 -20.41 3.84
CA GLU A 217 -1.75 -21.44 2.81
C GLU A 217 -0.79 -21.13 1.66
N ASP A 218 -0.53 -22.13 0.84
CA ASP A 218 0.14 -21.93 -0.44
C ASP A 218 -0.78 -21.17 -1.39
N PHE A 219 -0.23 -20.20 -2.11
CA PHE A 219 -0.98 -19.49 -3.13
C PHE A 219 -1.21 -20.42 -4.32
N THR A 220 -2.47 -20.62 -4.71
CA THR A 220 -2.88 -21.56 -5.76
C THR A 220 -3.02 -20.94 -7.15
N GLY A 221 -2.72 -19.64 -7.31
CA GLY A 221 -2.75 -18.93 -8.59
C GLY A 221 -1.43 -18.95 -9.35
N GLU A 222 -1.40 -18.36 -10.56
CA GLU A 222 -0.16 -18.26 -11.35
C GLU A 222 0.93 -17.50 -10.58
N PRO A 223 2.10 -18.11 -10.36
CA PRO A 223 3.15 -17.55 -9.52
C PRO A 223 4.03 -16.62 -10.34
N SER A 224 3.59 -15.39 -10.58
CA SER A 224 4.49 -14.33 -11.08
C SER A 224 5.04 -13.47 -9.95
N TYR A 225 4.25 -13.23 -8.89
CA TYR A 225 4.60 -12.24 -7.86
C TYR A 225 4.24 -12.61 -6.42
N HIS A 226 3.78 -13.81 -6.08
CA HIS A 226 3.54 -14.23 -4.67
C HIS A 226 3.60 -15.75 -4.53
N ASN A 227 4.02 -16.27 -3.37
CA ASN A 227 4.08 -17.71 -3.11
C ASN A 227 3.28 -18.19 -1.89
N LYS A 228 2.72 -17.26 -1.10
CA LYS A 228 1.85 -17.58 0.04
C LYS A 228 0.63 -16.68 0.08
N GLN A 229 -0.40 -17.17 0.74
CA GLN A 229 -1.59 -16.41 1.12
C GLN A 229 -1.86 -16.55 2.62
N THR A 230 -2.37 -15.50 3.25
CA THR A 230 -2.89 -15.53 4.61
C THR A 230 -4.35 -15.14 4.57
N THR A 231 -5.19 -15.94 5.23
CA THR A 231 -6.59 -15.59 5.46
C THR A 231 -6.76 -15.16 6.91
N ILE A 232 -7.31 -13.97 7.11
CA ILE A 232 -7.74 -13.43 8.40
C ILE A 232 -9.24 -13.69 8.53
N ILE A 233 -9.67 -14.13 9.71
CA ILE A 233 -11.08 -14.29 10.07
C ILE A 233 -11.38 -13.45 11.32
N ILE A 234 -12.35 -12.53 11.22
CA ILE A 234 -12.93 -11.79 12.35
C ILE A 234 -14.31 -12.37 12.65
N CYS A 235 -14.49 -12.92 13.85
CA CYS A 235 -15.77 -13.44 14.31
C CYS A 235 -16.50 -12.37 15.13
N THR A 236 -17.75 -12.04 14.77
CA THR A 236 -18.59 -11.09 15.51
C THR A 236 -19.65 -11.77 16.40
N GLY A 237 -19.52 -13.09 16.61
CA GLY A 237 -20.53 -13.94 17.25
C GLY A 237 -21.70 -14.30 16.33
N ALA A 238 -22.23 -13.33 15.57
CA ALA A 238 -23.30 -13.59 14.60
C ALA A 238 -22.76 -14.16 13.28
N ARG A 239 -21.56 -13.74 12.85
CA ARG A 239 -20.96 -14.08 11.55
C ARG A 239 -19.44 -14.13 11.62
N GLU A 240 -18.84 -14.84 10.66
CA GLU A 240 -17.41 -14.81 10.37
C GLU A 240 -17.14 -13.90 9.16
N HIS A 241 -16.13 -13.04 9.26
CA HIS A 241 -15.72 -12.14 8.20
C HIS A 241 -14.30 -12.46 7.77
N ARG A 242 -14.11 -12.73 6.48
CA ARG A 242 -12.85 -13.26 5.94
C ARG A 242 -12.18 -12.27 5.00
N TYR A 243 -10.86 -12.16 5.13
CA TYR A 243 -10.02 -11.38 4.23
C TYR A 243 -8.74 -12.15 3.91
N THR A 244 -8.50 -12.41 2.63
CA THR A 244 -7.30 -13.11 2.16
C THR A 244 -6.37 -12.13 1.46
N TYR A 245 -5.10 -12.15 1.84
CA TYR A 245 -4.04 -11.38 1.19
C TYR A 245 -2.84 -12.27 0.84
N THR A 246 -2.12 -11.91 -0.22
CA THR A 246 -0.96 -12.66 -0.73
C THR A 246 0.35 -11.97 -0.35
N PHE A 247 1.42 -12.73 -0.16
CA PHE A 247 2.73 -12.22 0.21
C PHE A 247 3.87 -13.17 -0.22
N TRP A 248 5.11 -12.69 -0.14
CA TRP A 248 6.32 -13.49 -0.33
C TRP A 248 6.83 -14.05 1.01
N GLN A 249 7.05 -15.36 1.10
CA GLN A 249 7.62 -15.99 2.29
C GLN A 249 9.16 -15.95 2.34
N ASN A 250 9.82 -15.79 1.19
CA ASN A 250 11.26 -16.03 1.01
C ASN A 250 12.16 -14.79 1.05
N GLU A 251 11.61 -13.60 1.31
CA GLU A 251 12.45 -12.42 1.54
C GLU A 251 13.00 -12.44 2.98
N SER A 252 14.29 -12.10 3.15
CA SER A 252 15.18 -12.06 4.33
C SER A 252 14.61 -12.16 5.79
N LYS A 253 15.49 -12.43 6.77
CA LYS A 253 15.19 -12.41 8.23
C LYS A 253 14.39 -11.17 8.68
N ASN A 254 14.54 -10.03 8.01
CA ASN A 254 13.80 -8.79 8.29
C ASN A 254 12.28 -8.92 8.04
N HIS A 255 11.81 -9.81 7.16
CA HIS A 255 10.37 -9.96 6.91
C HIS A 255 9.63 -10.78 7.97
N ARG A 256 10.33 -11.61 8.77
CA ARG A 256 9.68 -12.25 9.93
C ARG A 256 9.24 -11.22 10.97
N GLU A 257 10.02 -10.14 11.14
CA GLU A 257 9.65 -9.01 11.96
C GLU A 257 8.51 -8.21 11.32
N ASN A 258 8.46 -8.10 9.99
CA ASN A 258 7.36 -7.46 9.25
C ASN A 258 6.05 -8.26 9.19
N LYS A 259 6.02 -9.55 9.55
CA LYS A 259 4.79 -10.37 9.45
C LYS A 259 3.68 -9.83 10.35
N LEU A 260 3.98 -9.54 11.61
CA LEU A 260 2.97 -9.02 12.56
C LEU A 260 2.55 -7.59 12.23
N HIS A 261 3.47 -6.77 11.72
CA HIS A 261 3.17 -5.44 11.17
C HIS A 261 2.16 -5.56 10.03
N SER A 262 2.47 -6.39 9.03
CA SER A 262 1.58 -6.63 7.88
C SER A 262 0.22 -7.20 8.33
N LEU A 263 0.22 -8.10 9.31
CA LEU A 263 -1.00 -8.66 9.88
C LEU A 263 -1.87 -7.56 10.53
N LEU A 264 -1.26 -6.65 11.31
CA LEU A 264 -1.98 -5.51 11.90
C LEU A 264 -2.60 -4.60 10.83
N GLU A 265 -1.86 -4.28 9.78
CA GLU A 265 -2.34 -3.44 8.69
C GLU A 265 -3.54 -4.08 7.98
N ASN A 266 -3.44 -5.37 7.65
CA ASN A 266 -4.53 -6.12 7.03
C ASN A 266 -5.74 -6.29 7.97
N LEU A 267 -5.51 -6.42 9.28
CA LEU A 267 -6.56 -6.42 10.28
C LEU A 267 -7.31 -5.08 10.33
N LEU A 268 -6.59 -3.96 10.29
CA LEU A 268 -7.19 -2.62 10.25
C LEU A 268 -7.97 -2.38 8.96
N LEU A 269 -7.51 -2.90 7.82
CA LEU A 269 -8.25 -2.85 6.55
C LEU A 269 -9.60 -3.57 6.66
N LEU A 270 -9.58 -4.83 7.09
CA LEU A 270 -10.82 -5.62 7.26
C LEU A 270 -11.74 -4.97 8.31
N LEU A 271 -11.19 -4.46 9.41
CA LEU A 271 -12.00 -3.82 10.44
C LEU A 271 -12.66 -2.53 9.94
N ASN A 272 -11.97 -1.74 9.11
CA ASN A 272 -12.53 -0.54 8.50
C ASN A 272 -13.64 -0.85 7.50
N GLN A 273 -13.55 -1.98 6.80
CA GLN A 273 -14.63 -2.49 5.96
C GLN A 273 -15.85 -2.84 6.81
N LEU A 274 -15.67 -3.53 7.94
CA LEU A 274 -16.75 -3.80 8.88
C LEU A 274 -17.35 -2.51 9.46
N LEU A 275 -16.52 -1.54 9.87
CA LEU A 275 -17.01 -0.24 10.32
C LEU A 275 -17.82 0.48 9.23
N ALA A 276 -17.45 0.32 7.95
CA ALA A 276 -18.25 0.82 6.84
C ALA A 276 -19.60 0.11 6.72
N ASP A 277 -19.62 -1.23 6.86
CA ASP A 277 -20.87 -2.03 6.89
C ASP A 277 -21.83 -1.52 7.98
N PHE A 278 -21.32 -1.26 9.19
CA PHE A 278 -22.13 -0.76 10.29
C PHE A 278 -22.38 0.75 10.23
N ASN A 279 -22.13 1.40 9.08
CA ASN A 279 -22.30 2.84 8.86
C ASN A 279 -21.61 3.73 9.90
N ALA A 280 -20.49 3.26 10.46
CA ALA A 280 -19.72 4.06 11.40
C ALA A 280 -19.17 5.30 10.69
N SER A 281 -19.28 6.46 11.34
CA SER A 281 -18.80 7.76 10.83
C SER A 281 -17.28 7.95 10.93
N TYR A 282 -16.57 6.92 11.38
CA TYR A 282 -15.14 6.94 11.67
C TYR A 282 -14.45 5.71 11.11
N ARG A 283 -13.13 5.82 10.98
CA ARG A 283 -12.23 4.72 10.59
C ARG A 283 -11.08 4.63 11.58
N LEU A 284 -10.42 3.47 11.59
CA LEU A 284 -9.26 3.17 12.40
C LEU A 284 -8.00 3.21 11.52
N THR A 285 -6.90 3.71 12.06
CA THR A 285 -5.58 3.68 11.43
C THR A 285 -4.56 3.37 12.50
N GLY A 286 -3.56 2.57 12.17
CA GLY A 286 -2.31 2.49 12.91
C GLY A 286 -1.48 3.71 12.56
N ILE A 287 -0.85 4.30 13.57
CA ILE A 287 0.17 5.33 13.42
C ILE A 287 1.44 4.78 14.08
N THR A 288 2.55 4.83 13.38
CA THR A 288 3.86 4.45 13.93
C THR A 288 4.90 5.51 13.58
N ASN A 289 6.05 5.43 14.22
CA ASN A 289 7.17 6.31 13.98
C ASN A 289 8.13 5.64 12.99
N HIS A 290 8.59 6.37 11.97
CA HIS A 290 9.56 5.85 11.01
C HIS A 290 11.00 6.27 11.30
N ILE A 291 11.25 6.96 12.42
CA ILE A 291 12.62 7.22 12.89
C ILE A 291 13.36 5.88 13.07
N SER A 292 14.66 5.87 12.75
CA SER A 292 15.55 4.73 12.98
C SER A 292 15.47 4.21 14.42
N GLU A 293 15.28 2.90 14.58
CA GLU A 293 15.29 2.23 15.89
C GLU A 293 16.63 2.36 16.61
N ALA A 294 17.72 2.61 15.87
CA ALA A 294 18.99 2.94 16.49
C ALA A 294 18.85 4.22 17.32
N LEU A 295 18.27 5.29 16.76
CA LEU A 295 18.13 6.57 17.44
C LEU A 295 17.16 6.54 18.63
N PHE A 296 16.14 5.69 18.55
CA PHE A 296 15.08 5.56 19.55
C PHE A 296 14.61 4.11 19.57
N GLN A 297 15.03 3.37 20.61
CA GLN A 297 14.76 1.95 20.71
C GLN A 297 13.25 1.67 20.73
N GLY A 298 12.80 0.76 19.87
CA GLY A 298 11.39 0.33 19.79
C GLY A 298 10.46 1.27 19.01
N ASN A 299 10.96 2.34 18.39
CA ASN A 299 10.14 3.33 17.69
C ASN A 299 9.32 2.77 16.52
N ARG A 300 9.79 1.73 15.82
CA ARG A 300 9.07 1.12 14.70
C ARG A 300 8.18 -0.05 15.11
N ALA A 301 8.38 -0.59 16.31
CA ALA A 301 7.60 -1.69 16.83
C ALA A 301 6.30 -1.23 17.53
N GLU A 302 6.23 0.03 17.96
CA GLU A 302 5.05 0.58 18.63
C GLU A 302 4.08 1.22 17.63
N TYR A 303 2.80 0.87 17.77
CA TYR A 303 1.69 1.38 16.98
C TYR A 303 0.65 2.03 17.88
N ALA A 304 0.27 3.26 17.56
CA ALA A 304 -0.95 3.88 18.04
C ALA A 304 -2.09 3.56 17.08
N ILE A 305 -2.95 2.61 17.45
CA ILE A 305 -4.21 2.34 16.74
C ILE A 305 -5.21 3.43 17.13
N CYS A 306 -5.51 4.31 16.19
CA CYS A 306 -6.24 5.54 16.37
C CYS A 306 -7.54 5.54 15.58
N ARG A 307 -8.59 6.09 16.17
CA ARG A 307 -9.88 6.34 15.53
C ARG A 307 -9.99 7.78 15.05
N PHE A 308 -10.35 7.96 13.79
CA PHE A 308 -10.59 9.27 13.19
C PHE A 308 -11.97 9.34 12.52
N HIS A 309 -12.68 10.42 12.78
CA HIS A 309 -13.84 10.81 12.01
C HIS A 309 -13.39 11.47 10.70
N GLN A 310 -14.23 11.41 9.67
CA GLN A 310 -13.89 11.98 8.35
C GLN A 310 -13.50 13.47 8.43
N GLU A 311 -14.11 14.24 9.33
CA GLU A 311 -13.79 15.66 9.54
C GLU A 311 -12.39 15.92 10.12
N ASN A 312 -11.75 14.89 10.68
CA ASN A 312 -10.41 14.93 11.29
C ASN A 312 -9.35 14.25 10.41
N ILE A 313 -9.68 13.88 9.17
CA ILE A 313 -8.75 13.16 8.28
C ILE A 313 -7.51 13.98 7.91
N GLY A 314 -7.59 15.32 7.93
CA GLY A 314 -6.45 16.20 7.66
C GLY A 314 -5.31 16.09 8.68
N ILE A 315 -5.55 15.46 9.83
CA ILE A 315 -4.47 15.11 10.79
C ILE A 315 -3.50 14.09 10.15
N LEU A 316 -4.00 13.29 9.21
CA LEU A 316 -3.27 12.24 8.50
C LEU A 316 -2.70 12.72 7.16
N ASP A 317 -2.65 14.04 6.92
CA ASP A 317 -2.09 14.58 5.68
C ASP A 317 -0.64 14.11 5.49
N PHE A 318 -0.39 13.41 4.38
CA PHE A 318 0.84 12.63 4.17
C PHE A 318 2.14 13.42 4.34
N TYR A 319 2.26 14.58 3.69
CA TYR A 319 3.45 15.43 3.79
C TYR A 319 3.70 15.92 5.22
N ASP A 320 2.61 16.11 5.95
CA ASP A 320 2.58 16.61 7.30
C ASP A 320 2.98 15.50 8.29
N MET A 321 2.52 14.27 8.06
CA MET A 321 2.94 13.09 8.82
C MET A 321 4.41 12.77 8.59
N GLN A 322 4.89 12.81 7.34
CA GLN A 322 6.29 12.55 7.03
C GLN A 322 7.24 13.53 7.71
N LYS A 323 6.92 14.84 7.69
CA LYS A 323 7.71 15.85 8.42
C LYS A 323 7.78 15.60 9.93
N ARG A 324 6.76 14.96 10.50
CA ARG A 324 6.66 14.59 11.91
C ARG A 324 7.22 13.19 12.21
N PHE A 325 7.86 12.57 11.22
CA PHE A 325 8.37 11.21 11.28
C PHE A 325 7.30 10.15 11.57
N LEU A 326 6.04 10.45 11.29
CA LEU A 326 4.95 9.51 11.46
C LEU A 326 4.59 8.86 10.13
N SER A 327 4.13 7.63 10.18
CA SER A 327 3.44 6.95 9.09
C SER A 327 2.12 6.41 9.57
N ASN A 328 1.13 6.34 8.68
CA ASN A 328 -0.18 5.79 8.97
C ASN A 328 -0.52 4.65 8.01
N SER A 329 -1.08 3.58 8.58
CA SER A 329 -1.53 2.40 7.84
C SER A 329 -2.86 1.89 8.43
N PRO A 330 -3.89 1.59 7.63
CA PRO A 330 -3.94 1.76 6.18
C PRO A 330 -4.00 3.24 5.77
N SER A 331 -3.25 3.61 4.73
CA SER A 331 -3.36 4.96 4.15
C SER A 331 -4.71 5.11 3.45
N THR A 332 -5.52 6.03 3.93
CA THR A 332 -6.87 6.29 3.40
C THR A 332 -6.86 6.86 1.97
N LEU A 333 -5.72 7.37 1.48
CA LEU A 333 -5.61 8.03 0.18
C LEU A 333 -5.42 7.05 -0.99
N PHE A 334 -4.97 5.82 -0.74
CA PHE A 334 -4.52 4.91 -1.80
C PHE A 334 -5.15 3.52 -1.77
N ILE A 335 -5.96 3.19 -0.76
CA ILE A 335 -6.49 1.83 -0.60
C ILE A 335 -7.98 1.79 -0.90
N ARG A 336 -8.33 1.10 -1.98
CA ARG A 336 -9.69 0.65 -2.23
C ARG A 336 -9.98 -0.53 -1.31
N LEU A 337 -10.89 -0.33 -0.34
CA LEU A 337 -11.31 -1.40 0.56
C LEU A 337 -12.11 -2.46 -0.20
N PRO A 338 -12.01 -3.75 0.18
CA PRO A 338 -12.91 -4.75 -0.35
C PRO A 338 -14.38 -4.45 -0.11
N LEU A 339 -15.24 -4.98 -0.97
CA LEU A 339 -16.69 -4.86 -0.88
C LEU A 339 -17.19 -5.42 0.45
N SER A 340 -17.90 -4.57 1.17
CA SER A 340 -18.54 -4.88 2.43
C SER A 340 -19.70 -5.87 2.23
N TYR A 341 -20.09 -6.65 3.25
CA TYR A 341 -21.12 -7.69 3.07
C TYR A 341 -22.48 -7.09 2.69
N LEU A 342 -22.87 -5.99 3.34
CA LEU A 342 -24.11 -5.30 3.00
C LEU A 342 -24.07 -4.75 1.57
N TYR A 343 -22.88 -4.34 1.11
CA TYR A 343 -22.70 -3.90 -0.25
C TYR A 343 -22.76 -5.07 -1.24
N ILE A 344 -22.26 -6.25 -0.87
CA ILE A 344 -22.43 -7.49 -1.65
C ILE A 344 -23.92 -7.84 -1.76
N GLU A 345 -24.67 -7.85 -0.64
CA GLU A 345 -26.12 -8.10 -0.66
C GLU A 345 -26.89 -7.07 -1.49
N TYR A 346 -26.57 -5.79 -1.30
CA TYR A 346 -27.11 -4.68 -2.07
C TYR A 346 -26.84 -4.87 -3.57
N ALA A 347 -25.59 -5.15 -3.93
CA ALA A 347 -25.18 -5.38 -5.30
C ALA A 347 -25.94 -6.57 -5.91
N ILE A 348 -25.94 -7.73 -5.25
CA ILE A 348 -26.63 -8.95 -5.71
C ILE A 348 -28.12 -8.68 -5.91
N TYR A 349 -28.79 -8.02 -4.95
CA TYR A 349 -30.20 -7.69 -5.05
C TYR A 349 -30.49 -6.85 -6.30
N HIS A 350 -29.71 -5.79 -6.53
CA HIS A 350 -29.93 -4.89 -7.65
C HIS A 350 -29.52 -5.50 -9.00
N ILE A 351 -28.45 -6.30 -9.03
CA ILE A 351 -27.99 -7.08 -10.19
C ILE A 351 -29.06 -8.10 -10.61
N LYS A 352 -29.66 -8.82 -9.64
CA LYS A 352 -30.78 -9.73 -9.92
C LYS A 352 -32.03 -8.96 -10.37
N LYS A 353 -32.34 -7.85 -9.71
CA LYS A 353 -33.55 -7.05 -9.97
C LYS A 353 -33.54 -6.38 -11.35
N CYS A 354 -32.39 -6.00 -11.89
CA CYS A 354 -32.30 -5.48 -13.26
C CYS A 354 -32.31 -6.59 -14.33
N GLY A 355 -32.43 -7.86 -13.92
CA GLY A 355 -32.51 -9.00 -14.84
C GLY A 355 -31.16 -9.42 -15.41
N LEU A 356 -30.03 -8.91 -14.89
CA LEU A 356 -28.70 -9.29 -15.38
C LEU A 356 -28.40 -10.78 -15.16
N LEU A 357 -29.03 -11.40 -14.15
CA LEU A 357 -28.90 -12.82 -13.82
C LEU A 357 -30.10 -13.66 -14.30
N ALA A 358 -30.91 -13.15 -15.23
CA ALA A 358 -32.13 -13.83 -15.65
C ALA A 358 -31.88 -15.20 -16.31
N HIS A 359 -30.67 -15.44 -16.82
CA HIS A 359 -30.24 -16.73 -17.38
C HIS A 359 -29.87 -17.77 -16.32
N ILE A 360 -29.61 -17.36 -15.08
CA ILE A 360 -29.18 -18.26 -14.01
C ILE A 360 -30.40 -18.85 -13.35
N ASN A 361 -30.49 -20.18 -13.32
CA ASN A 361 -31.60 -20.86 -12.64
C ASN A 361 -31.44 -20.78 -11.12
N ASN A 362 -32.55 -20.94 -10.40
CA ASN A 362 -32.57 -20.80 -8.93
C ASN A 362 -31.60 -21.76 -8.22
N LYS A 363 -31.42 -23.00 -8.70
CA LYS A 363 -30.50 -23.96 -8.07
C LYS A 363 -29.04 -23.51 -8.18
N GLN A 364 -28.63 -23.03 -9.35
CA GLN A 364 -27.29 -22.46 -9.57
C GLN A 364 -27.10 -21.20 -8.75
N TYR A 365 -28.10 -20.32 -8.74
CA TYR A 365 -28.08 -19.09 -7.96
C TYR A 365 -27.91 -19.38 -6.46
N ASP A 366 -28.72 -20.27 -5.90
CA ASP A 366 -28.65 -20.66 -4.48
C ASP A 366 -27.29 -21.29 -4.15
N HIS A 367 -26.75 -22.14 -5.04
CA HIS A 367 -25.41 -22.70 -4.87
C HIS A 367 -24.33 -21.61 -4.83
N ILE A 368 -24.32 -20.68 -5.79
CA ILE A 368 -23.37 -19.55 -5.81
C ILE A 368 -23.45 -18.74 -4.50
N LEU A 369 -24.66 -18.48 -4.00
CA LEU A 369 -24.85 -17.74 -2.75
C LEU A 369 -24.34 -18.47 -1.50
N THR A 370 -24.19 -19.80 -1.51
CA THR A 370 -23.62 -20.53 -0.35
C THR A 370 -22.15 -20.22 -0.11
N ASP A 371 -21.42 -19.89 -1.17
CA ASP A 371 -19.97 -19.64 -1.12
C ASP A 371 -19.59 -18.17 -1.32
N ILE A 372 -20.55 -17.31 -1.72
CA ILE A 372 -20.29 -15.90 -2.04
C ILE A 372 -19.64 -15.12 -0.88
N TYR A 373 -19.85 -15.54 0.37
CA TYR A 373 -19.27 -14.87 1.54
C TYR A 373 -17.98 -15.50 2.04
N LYS A 374 -17.51 -16.56 1.36
CA LYS A 374 -16.22 -17.20 1.66
C LYS A 374 -15.07 -16.54 0.90
N THR A 375 -15.36 -15.69 -0.08
CA THR A 375 -14.38 -14.99 -0.91
C THR A 375 -14.43 -13.49 -0.68
N THR A 376 -13.29 -12.82 -0.84
CA THR A 376 -13.17 -11.36 -0.78
C THR A 376 -13.29 -10.77 -2.19
N TYR A 377 -14.10 -9.73 -2.37
CA TYR A 377 -14.22 -8.99 -3.62
C TYR A 377 -13.69 -7.59 -3.44
N ALA A 378 -12.78 -7.11 -4.28
CA ALA A 378 -12.31 -5.73 -4.19
C ALA A 378 -13.31 -4.76 -4.84
N VAL A 379 -14.00 -5.21 -5.90
CA VAL A 379 -14.93 -4.39 -6.69
C VAL A 379 -16.17 -5.16 -7.13
N VAL A 380 -17.20 -4.46 -7.65
CA VAL A 380 -18.42 -5.11 -8.17
C VAL A 380 -18.13 -6.02 -9.36
N ALA A 381 -17.13 -5.70 -10.20
CA ALA A 381 -16.70 -6.58 -11.27
C ALA A 381 -16.22 -7.96 -10.78
N ASP A 382 -15.50 -8.00 -9.64
CA ASP A 382 -15.03 -9.27 -9.04
C ASP A 382 -16.23 -10.11 -8.54
N LEU A 383 -17.28 -9.44 -8.04
CA LEU A 383 -18.53 -10.08 -7.62
C LEU A 383 -19.31 -10.63 -8.83
N LEU A 384 -19.35 -9.89 -9.94
CA LEU A 384 -19.99 -10.34 -11.18
C LEU A 384 -19.28 -11.55 -11.80
N ALA A 385 -17.98 -11.71 -11.58
CA ALA A 385 -17.18 -12.81 -12.11
C ALA A 385 -17.61 -14.21 -11.61
N ILE A 386 -18.29 -14.28 -10.46
CA ILE A 386 -18.76 -15.55 -9.88
C ILE A 386 -19.99 -16.06 -10.64
N PHE A 387 -20.77 -15.14 -11.20
CA PHE A 387 -21.98 -15.47 -11.92
C PHE A 387 -21.60 -15.87 -13.35
N PRO A 388 -21.86 -17.13 -13.76
CA PRO A 388 -21.47 -17.60 -15.08
C PRO A 388 -22.07 -16.72 -16.17
N ASP A 389 -21.28 -16.50 -17.23
CA ASP A 389 -21.71 -15.81 -18.45
C ASP A 389 -22.34 -14.42 -18.19
N THR A 390 -21.88 -13.73 -17.15
CA THR A 390 -22.37 -12.38 -16.79
C THR A 390 -21.40 -11.29 -17.27
N ILE A 391 -20.11 -11.59 -17.22
CA ILE A 391 -19.03 -10.72 -17.69
C ILE A 391 -18.03 -11.52 -18.51
N VAL A 392 -17.23 -10.83 -19.31
CA VAL A 392 -16.09 -11.38 -20.05
C VAL A 392 -14.81 -10.88 -19.38
N ILE A 393 -13.89 -11.79 -19.08
CA ILE A 393 -12.59 -11.48 -18.51
C ILE A 393 -11.53 -11.80 -19.57
N VAL A 394 -10.75 -10.79 -19.93
CA VAL A 394 -9.66 -10.89 -20.91
C VAL A 394 -8.35 -10.76 -20.16
N ASN A 395 -7.57 -11.83 -20.07
CA ASN A 395 -6.20 -11.76 -19.57
C ASN A 395 -5.31 -11.18 -20.67
N ARG A 396 -4.62 -10.06 -20.41
CA ARG A 396 -3.78 -9.38 -21.41
C ARG A 396 -2.41 -10.02 -21.55
N THR A 397 -1.95 -10.73 -20.53
CA THR A 397 -0.68 -11.45 -20.53
C THR A 397 -0.86 -12.84 -21.14
N MET A 398 -0.10 -13.15 -22.20
CA MET A 398 -0.28 -14.40 -22.95
C MET A 398 0.99 -15.25 -23.03
N SER A 399 0.78 -16.56 -23.09
CA SER A 399 1.79 -17.57 -23.42
C SER A 399 1.66 -18.03 -24.87
N SER A 400 2.75 -18.59 -25.42
CA SER A 400 2.77 -19.18 -26.76
C SER A 400 1.64 -20.20 -26.95
N GLY A 401 0.96 -20.13 -28.10
CA GLY A 401 -0.12 -21.04 -28.48
C GLY A 401 -1.53 -20.69 -27.97
N GLN A 402 -1.68 -19.66 -27.14
CA GLN A 402 -3.00 -19.19 -26.70
C GLN A 402 -3.73 -18.39 -27.79
N GLN A 403 -5.08 -18.36 -27.74
CA GLN A 403 -5.92 -17.69 -28.75
C GLN A 403 -6.80 -16.56 -28.18
N PRO A 404 -6.19 -15.44 -27.73
CA PRO A 404 -6.86 -14.42 -26.92
C PRO A 404 -8.13 -13.83 -27.54
N TYR A 405 -8.08 -13.45 -28.82
CA TYR A 405 -9.23 -12.83 -29.48
C TYR A 405 -10.33 -13.84 -29.76
N ARG A 406 -9.97 -15.10 -30.02
CA ARG A 406 -10.96 -16.17 -30.15
C ARG A 406 -11.69 -16.39 -28.83
N ASP A 407 -10.97 -16.50 -27.74
CA ASP A 407 -11.56 -16.72 -26.42
C ASP A 407 -12.41 -15.52 -25.98
N PHE A 408 -11.93 -14.29 -26.24
CA PHE A 408 -12.69 -13.07 -26.01
C PHE A 408 -14.01 -13.01 -26.80
N LEU A 409 -13.97 -13.25 -28.10
CA LEU A 409 -15.15 -13.19 -28.97
C LEU A 409 -16.14 -14.31 -28.67
N LEU A 410 -15.67 -15.51 -28.33
CA LEU A 410 -16.55 -16.60 -27.90
C LEU A 410 -17.20 -16.30 -26.54
N ALA A 411 -16.46 -15.75 -25.58
CA ALA A 411 -17.05 -15.31 -24.31
C ALA A 411 -18.09 -14.21 -24.52
N LEU A 412 -17.90 -13.32 -25.52
CA LEU A 412 -18.91 -12.33 -25.90
C LEU A 412 -20.18 -12.95 -26.47
N ASN A 413 -20.11 -14.08 -27.19
CA ASN A 413 -21.31 -14.80 -27.62
C ASN A 413 -22.15 -15.23 -26.42
N GLU A 414 -21.50 -15.78 -25.39
CA GLU A 414 -22.17 -16.28 -24.19
C GLU A 414 -22.84 -15.15 -23.40
N VAL A 415 -22.11 -14.06 -23.12
CA VAL A 415 -22.69 -12.94 -22.33
C VAL A 415 -23.72 -12.13 -23.11
N SER A 416 -23.64 -12.10 -24.45
CA SER A 416 -24.58 -11.35 -25.28
C SER A 416 -25.89 -12.08 -25.57
N ARG A 417 -26.00 -13.35 -25.16
CA ARG A 417 -27.24 -14.15 -25.28
C ARG A 417 -27.82 -14.18 -26.70
N GLY A 418 -26.92 -14.34 -27.68
CA GLY A 418 -27.29 -14.45 -29.10
C GLY A 418 -27.57 -13.11 -29.78
N VAL A 419 -27.38 -11.98 -29.10
CA VAL A 419 -27.38 -10.66 -29.77
C VAL A 419 -26.16 -10.52 -30.67
N LEU A 420 -24.99 -10.98 -30.19
CA LEU A 420 -23.78 -11.10 -30.97
C LEU A 420 -23.51 -12.58 -31.23
N ASN A 421 -23.13 -12.91 -32.46
CA ASN A 421 -22.69 -14.26 -32.82
C ASN A 421 -21.43 -14.16 -33.68
N PHE A 422 -20.30 -14.40 -33.05
CA PHE A 422 -18.98 -14.44 -33.64
C PHE A 422 -18.66 -15.84 -34.14
N THR A 423 -18.39 -15.96 -35.43
CA THR A 423 -18.01 -17.20 -36.12
C THR A 423 -16.81 -16.95 -37.04
N GLU A 424 -16.22 -18.01 -37.60
CA GLU A 424 -15.07 -17.91 -38.52
C GLU A 424 -13.93 -17.04 -37.96
N ILE A 425 -13.64 -17.20 -36.66
CA ILE A 425 -12.66 -16.37 -35.96
C ILE A 425 -11.24 -16.85 -36.31
N ASN A 426 -10.49 -16.00 -36.99
CA ASN A 426 -9.05 -16.10 -37.13
C ASN A 426 -8.37 -15.13 -36.17
N ASN A 427 -7.70 -15.69 -35.18
CA ASN A 427 -7.04 -14.95 -34.12
C ASN A 427 -5.77 -14.22 -34.60
N GLY A 428 -5.15 -14.66 -35.72
CA GLY A 428 -3.93 -14.05 -36.29
C GLY A 428 -2.68 -14.09 -35.41
N PHE A 429 -2.80 -14.52 -34.16
CA PHE A 429 -1.75 -14.44 -33.17
C PHE A 429 -0.64 -15.46 -33.49
N PRO A 430 0.63 -15.04 -33.45
CA PRO A 430 1.75 -15.89 -33.82
C PRO A 430 1.93 -17.04 -32.83
N GLU A 431 2.27 -18.23 -33.34
CA GLU A 431 2.47 -19.43 -32.52
C GLU A 431 3.68 -19.32 -31.58
N SER A 432 4.64 -18.43 -31.88
CA SER A 432 5.82 -18.17 -31.05
C SER A 432 6.24 -16.70 -31.08
N PHE A 433 6.68 -16.19 -29.93
CA PHE A 433 7.20 -14.82 -29.74
C PHE A 433 8.13 -14.77 -28.52
N THR A 434 9.00 -13.76 -28.43
CA THR A 434 9.94 -13.57 -27.31
C THR A 434 9.61 -12.31 -26.50
N LEU A 435 10.09 -12.26 -25.25
CA LEU A 435 10.03 -11.05 -24.43
C LEU A 435 10.74 -9.90 -25.17
N GLY A 436 10.05 -8.77 -25.41
CA GLY A 436 10.57 -7.65 -26.20
C GLY A 436 10.14 -7.62 -27.68
N SER A 437 9.36 -8.59 -28.15
CA SER A 437 8.82 -8.57 -29.52
C SER A 437 7.71 -7.51 -29.66
N GLU A 438 7.82 -6.66 -30.68
CA GLU A 438 6.71 -5.89 -31.24
C GLU A 438 6.23 -6.60 -32.52
N LEU A 439 4.98 -7.06 -32.53
CA LEU A 439 4.41 -7.80 -33.65
C LEU A 439 3.08 -7.19 -34.09
N THR A 440 2.88 -7.10 -35.40
CA THR A 440 1.61 -6.73 -36.03
C THR A 440 1.01 -7.95 -36.72
N PHE A 441 -0.28 -8.21 -36.51
CA PHE A 441 -0.98 -9.35 -37.10
C PHE A 441 -2.46 -9.01 -37.32
N LYS A 442 -3.13 -9.81 -38.14
CA LYS A 442 -4.54 -9.57 -38.51
C LYS A 442 -5.49 -10.49 -37.77
N VAL A 443 -6.43 -9.90 -37.05
CA VAL A 443 -7.57 -10.61 -36.45
C VAL A 443 -8.75 -10.46 -37.40
N SER A 444 -9.43 -11.56 -37.72
CA SER A 444 -10.68 -11.50 -38.49
C SER A 444 -11.75 -12.41 -37.91
N PHE A 445 -13.01 -12.02 -38.11
CA PHE A 445 -14.17 -12.75 -37.62
C PHE A 445 -15.41 -12.38 -38.42
N LYS A 446 -16.43 -13.25 -38.40
CA LYS A 446 -17.79 -12.88 -38.81
C LYS A 446 -18.64 -12.58 -37.58
N CYS A 447 -19.35 -11.46 -37.58
CA CYS A 447 -20.37 -11.14 -36.58
C CYS A 447 -21.75 -11.13 -37.24
N ASN A 448 -22.63 -12.05 -36.85
CA ASN A 448 -23.98 -12.16 -37.40
C ASN A 448 -24.00 -12.18 -38.95
N GLY A 449 -23.03 -12.86 -39.55
CA GLY A 449 -22.87 -13.02 -41.01
C GLY A 449 -22.04 -11.95 -41.72
N GLU A 450 -21.70 -10.82 -41.07
CA GLU A 450 -20.83 -9.79 -41.66
C GLU A 450 -19.37 -10.02 -41.29
N TYR A 451 -18.48 -9.91 -42.27
CA TYR A 451 -17.04 -10.10 -42.09
C TYR A 451 -16.36 -8.82 -41.62
N HIS A 452 -15.45 -8.97 -40.66
CA HIS A 452 -14.63 -7.92 -40.09
C HIS A 452 -13.17 -8.38 -40.03
N GLU A 453 -12.25 -7.48 -40.33
CA GLU A 453 -10.80 -7.67 -40.20
C GLU A 453 -10.18 -6.42 -39.57
N VAL A 454 -9.28 -6.62 -38.62
CA VAL A 454 -8.51 -5.56 -37.97
C VAL A 454 -7.05 -5.95 -37.85
N GLU A 455 -6.18 -4.96 -38.02
CA GLU A 455 -4.76 -5.11 -37.70
C GLU A 455 -4.56 -4.81 -36.22
N CYS A 456 -3.95 -5.76 -35.50
CA CYS A 456 -3.67 -5.67 -34.07
C CYS A 456 -2.17 -5.75 -33.84
N ASN A 457 -1.75 -5.29 -32.66
CA ASN A 457 -0.36 -5.34 -32.23
C ASN A 457 -0.21 -6.02 -30.86
N MET A 458 1.02 -6.47 -30.59
CA MET A 458 1.45 -7.00 -29.31
C MET A 458 2.81 -6.40 -28.98
N THR A 459 3.00 -6.07 -27.70
CA THR A 459 4.25 -5.55 -27.15
C THR A 459 4.54 -6.26 -25.82
N ASN A 460 5.76 -6.74 -25.60
CA ASN A 460 6.20 -7.30 -24.31
C ASN A 460 5.27 -8.41 -23.73
N GLN A 461 4.75 -9.31 -24.59
CA GLN A 461 3.82 -10.39 -24.22
C GLN A 461 2.41 -9.94 -23.77
N GLU A 462 2.12 -8.65 -23.88
CA GLU A 462 0.78 -8.10 -23.69
C GLU A 462 0.16 -7.78 -25.05
N PHE A 463 -1.05 -8.28 -25.29
CA PHE A 463 -1.83 -7.89 -26.47
C PHE A 463 -2.85 -6.81 -26.13
N SER A 464 -3.22 -6.02 -27.13
CA SER A 464 -4.20 -4.94 -27.01
C SER A 464 -5.53 -5.37 -27.61
N ASP A 465 -6.56 -5.50 -26.79
CA ASP A 465 -7.93 -5.78 -27.24
C ASP A 465 -8.67 -4.53 -27.74
N ASN A 466 -8.09 -3.34 -27.60
CA ASN A 466 -8.73 -2.05 -27.89
C ASN A 466 -9.33 -1.95 -29.30
N LEU A 467 -8.62 -2.39 -30.33
CA LEU A 467 -9.08 -2.27 -31.71
C LEU A 467 -10.23 -3.22 -32.02
N VAL A 468 -10.16 -4.45 -31.50
CA VAL A 468 -11.26 -5.42 -31.62
C VAL A 468 -12.48 -4.94 -30.82
N TYR A 469 -12.27 -4.46 -29.59
CA TYR A 469 -13.30 -3.84 -28.76
C TYR A 469 -14.00 -2.66 -29.47
N TYR A 470 -13.24 -1.78 -30.11
CA TYR A 470 -13.78 -0.66 -30.88
C TYR A 470 -14.70 -1.13 -32.01
N VAL A 471 -14.25 -2.11 -32.80
CA VAL A 471 -15.08 -2.67 -33.89
C VAL A 471 -16.38 -3.28 -33.34
N ILE A 472 -16.31 -4.00 -32.22
CA ILE A 472 -17.50 -4.57 -31.58
C ILE A 472 -18.47 -3.45 -31.13
N ILE A 473 -17.95 -2.38 -30.52
CA ILE A 473 -18.78 -1.22 -30.14
C ILE A 473 -19.47 -0.60 -31.35
N GLU A 474 -18.77 -0.43 -32.47
CA GLU A 474 -19.37 0.15 -33.67
C GLU A 474 -20.44 -0.75 -34.28
N ILE A 475 -20.26 -2.08 -34.24
CA ILE A 475 -21.30 -3.05 -34.61
C ILE A 475 -22.53 -2.87 -33.71
N ILE A 476 -22.33 -2.79 -32.39
CA ILE A 476 -23.42 -2.63 -31.41
C ILE A 476 -24.16 -1.31 -31.64
N LYS A 477 -23.45 -0.18 -31.76
CA LYS A 477 -24.06 1.13 -31.99
C LYS A 477 -24.90 1.16 -33.27
N LYS A 478 -24.42 0.53 -34.35
CA LYS A 478 -25.09 0.56 -35.65
C LYS A 478 -26.30 -0.38 -35.73
N LYS A 479 -26.20 -1.58 -35.14
CA LYS A 479 -27.20 -2.66 -35.32
C LYS A 479 -28.04 -2.96 -34.09
N TYR A 480 -27.54 -2.64 -32.90
CA TYR A 480 -28.14 -3.00 -31.61
C TYR A 480 -28.21 -1.79 -30.67
N PRO A 481 -28.86 -0.68 -31.06
CA PRO A 481 -28.83 0.59 -30.30
C PRO A 481 -29.42 0.50 -28.88
N GLY A 482 -30.14 -0.57 -28.55
CA GLY A 482 -30.64 -0.86 -27.22
C GLY A 482 -29.63 -1.53 -26.28
N HIS A 483 -28.44 -1.88 -26.77
CA HIS A 483 -27.40 -2.61 -26.05
C HIS A 483 -26.09 -1.82 -25.99
N LEU A 484 -25.29 -2.15 -24.97
CA LEU A 484 -23.99 -1.55 -24.70
C LEU A 484 -23.02 -2.66 -24.31
N LEU A 485 -21.78 -2.52 -24.78
CA LEU A 485 -20.63 -3.20 -24.21
C LEU A 485 -19.85 -2.17 -23.39
N LYS A 486 -19.58 -2.48 -22.12
CA LYS A 486 -18.88 -1.58 -21.19
C LYS A 486 -17.72 -2.30 -20.52
N GLN A 487 -16.57 -1.63 -20.48
CA GLN A 487 -15.44 -2.07 -19.69
C GLN A 487 -15.59 -1.63 -18.23
N LEU A 488 -15.43 -2.56 -17.30
CA LEU A 488 -15.53 -2.34 -15.86
C LEU A 488 -14.15 -2.11 -15.25
N ILE A 489 -14.08 -1.23 -14.24
CA ILE A 489 -12.90 -1.17 -13.37
C ILE A 489 -12.81 -2.48 -12.59
N ASN A 490 -11.63 -3.09 -12.56
CA ASN A 490 -11.35 -4.30 -11.81
C ASN A 490 -10.06 -4.17 -10.98
N SER A 491 -9.80 -5.15 -10.11
CA SER A 491 -8.67 -5.14 -9.18
C SER A 491 -7.34 -5.65 -9.77
N LYS A 492 -7.37 -6.20 -10.98
CA LYS A 492 -6.23 -6.86 -11.63
C LYS A 492 -5.77 -6.09 -12.86
N HIS A 493 -4.62 -5.44 -12.74
CA HIS A 493 -4.01 -4.68 -13.83
C HIS A 493 -3.70 -5.51 -15.08
N THR A 494 -3.58 -6.83 -15.01
CA THR A 494 -3.37 -7.69 -16.19
C THR A 494 -4.67 -8.10 -16.89
N GLN A 495 -5.84 -7.74 -16.36
CA GLN A 495 -7.13 -8.18 -16.88
C GLN A 495 -8.00 -7.00 -17.31
N ASP A 496 -8.64 -7.12 -18.47
CA ASP A 496 -9.73 -6.26 -18.90
C ASP A 496 -11.06 -7.01 -18.70
N VAL A 497 -12.05 -6.33 -18.09
CA VAL A 497 -13.35 -6.94 -17.75
C VAL A 497 -14.45 -6.20 -18.50
N TYR A 498 -15.28 -6.94 -19.22
CA TYR A 498 -16.36 -6.40 -20.04
C TYR A 498 -17.72 -6.93 -19.63
N MET A 499 -18.75 -6.08 -19.72
CA MET A 499 -20.13 -6.45 -19.47
C MET A 499 -21.01 -6.01 -20.65
N PHE A 500 -21.81 -6.92 -21.16
CA PHE A 500 -22.80 -6.65 -22.20
C PHE A 500 -24.18 -6.50 -21.56
N VAL A 501 -24.81 -5.34 -21.76
CA VAL A 501 -26.06 -4.97 -21.07
C VAL A 501 -26.98 -4.19 -21.99
N THR A 502 -28.28 -4.19 -21.68
CA THR A 502 -29.21 -3.22 -22.28
C THR A 502 -29.00 -1.82 -21.72
N ASN A 503 -29.43 -0.78 -22.45
CA ASN A 503 -29.41 0.61 -21.96
C ASN A 503 -30.14 0.73 -20.60
N GLN A 504 -31.29 0.07 -20.45
CA GLN A 504 -32.07 0.09 -19.22
C GLN A 504 -31.31 -0.53 -18.04
N GLN A 505 -30.64 -1.67 -18.25
CA GLN A 505 -29.82 -2.30 -17.22
C GLN A 505 -28.63 -1.41 -16.83
N TYR A 506 -27.95 -0.85 -17.81
CA TYR A 506 -26.82 0.06 -17.59
C TYR A 506 -27.22 1.29 -16.77
N ASP A 507 -28.27 1.99 -17.21
CA ASP A 507 -28.76 3.20 -16.53
C ASP A 507 -29.22 2.90 -15.10
N TYR A 508 -29.87 1.74 -14.89
CA TYR A 508 -30.27 1.30 -13.56
C TYR A 508 -29.07 1.03 -12.65
N LEU A 509 -28.08 0.27 -13.11
CA LEU A 509 -26.88 -0.06 -12.33
C LEU A 509 -26.03 1.18 -12.02
N LYS A 510 -25.93 2.12 -12.97
CA LYS A 510 -25.27 3.42 -12.78
C LYS A 510 -26.00 4.25 -11.71
N LYS A 511 -27.33 4.31 -11.75
CA LYS A 511 -28.14 5.00 -10.72
C LYS A 511 -27.95 4.41 -9.33
N MET A 512 -27.75 3.09 -9.24
CA MET A 512 -27.47 2.39 -7.97
C MET A 512 -25.99 2.44 -7.55
N LYS A 513 -25.12 3.13 -8.32
CA LYS A 513 -23.66 3.19 -8.09
C LYS A 513 -22.96 1.82 -8.10
N LEU A 514 -23.54 0.85 -8.82
CA LEU A 514 -22.97 -0.49 -9.01
C LEU A 514 -22.14 -0.60 -10.29
N MET A 515 -21.89 0.54 -10.93
CA MET A 515 -21.17 0.61 -12.19
C MET A 515 -20.04 1.64 -12.12
N GLU A 516 -18.82 1.11 -12.08
CA GLU A 516 -17.60 1.88 -12.31
C GLU A 516 -16.98 1.42 -13.64
N THR A 517 -16.96 2.30 -14.62
CA THR A 517 -16.51 2.01 -15.98
C THR A 517 -15.24 2.77 -16.32
N ILE A 518 -14.44 2.20 -17.21
CA ILE A 518 -13.37 2.91 -17.89
C ILE A 518 -13.99 3.52 -19.15
N ASP A 519 -14.03 4.84 -19.24
CA ASP A 519 -14.37 5.52 -20.49
C ASP A 519 -13.13 5.48 -21.39
N ARG A 520 -13.03 4.41 -22.19
CA ARG A 520 -12.16 4.40 -23.36
C ARG A 520 -12.97 5.07 -24.48
N PHE A 521 -12.59 6.31 -24.83
CA PHE A 521 -13.11 7.19 -25.90
C PHE A 521 -14.31 8.08 -25.57
#